data_AF-A0A535UAE9-F1
#
_entry.id   AF-A0A535UAE9-F1
#
_cell.length_a   1.000
_cell.length_b   1.000
_cell.length_c   1.000
_cell.angle_alpha   90.00
_cell.angle_beta   90.00
_cell.angle_gamma   90.00
#
_symmetry.space_group_name_H-M   'P 1'
#
loop_
_entity.id
_entity.type
_entity.pdbx_description
1 polymer ?
#
loop_
_entity_poly.entity_id
_entity_poly.type
_entity_poly.pdbx_seq_one_letter_code
_entity_poly.pdbx_strand_id
1 'polypeptide(L)'
;MTAVMVRSIGARYERHRLFIALVAVAAATAILLVLGSSVRAGCGLPTDSAPCTRVLFIGNSYTSVNDLPSVFANLARSGGHRVDAGKATADGARLADHASSSSTAAAITSAKWNVVVLQEQSQIPAVEQFRQAQMYPAARALVASVRQAGAQPMFFL
;
A
#
# COMPACT_ATOMS: atom_id res chain seq x y z
N MET A 1 40.98 38.59 44.65
CA MET A 1 40.81 38.04 43.27
C MET A 1 39.99 36.74 43.20
N THR A 2 39.58 36.14 44.32
CA THR A 2 38.91 34.82 44.36
C THR A 2 37.39 34.85 44.14
N ALA A 3 36.68 35.93 44.50
CA ALA A 3 35.21 35.98 44.42
C ALA A 3 34.65 36.12 42.97
N VAL A 4 35.39 36.74 42.05
CA VAL A 4 34.96 36.93 40.65
C VAL A 4 35.03 35.62 39.86
N MET A 5 36.01 34.76 40.18
CA MET A 5 36.24 33.50 39.47
C MET A 5 35.17 32.45 39.79
N VAL A 6 34.74 32.34 41.05
CA VAL A 6 33.67 31.42 41.48
C VAL A 6 32.32 31.79 40.85
N ARG A 7 32.03 33.09 40.73
CA ARG A 7 30.79 33.62 40.14
C ARG A 7 30.71 33.36 38.63
N SER A 8 31.84 33.36 37.92
CA SER A 8 31.90 33.06 36.48
C SER A 8 31.75 31.55 36.17
N ILE A 9 32.25 30.69 37.06
CA ILE A 9 32.11 29.23 36.96
C ILE A 9 30.66 28.79 37.19
N GLY A 10 29.98 29.34 38.20
CA GLY A 10 28.56 29.08 38.46
C GLY A 10 27.65 29.51 37.30
N ALA A 11 27.90 30.69 36.71
CA ALA A 11 27.13 31.16 35.55
C ALA A 11 27.38 30.33 34.28
N ARG A 12 28.59 29.78 34.10
CA ARG A 12 28.89 28.83 33.00
C ARG A 12 28.21 27.49 33.21
N TYR A 13 28.19 26.99 34.45
CA TYR A 13 27.53 25.75 34.83
C TYR A 13 26.01 25.82 34.60
N GLU A 14 25.36 26.91 35.03
CA GLU A 14 23.92 27.13 34.79
C GLU A 14 23.57 27.24 33.30
N ARG A 15 24.40 27.92 32.49
CA ARG A 15 24.21 27.94 31.03
C ARG A 15 24.36 26.56 30.42
N HIS A 16 25.34 25.76 30.85
CA HIS A 16 25.52 24.39 30.33
C HIS A 16 24.34 23.48 30.69
N ARG A 17 23.77 23.60 31.90
CA ARG A 17 22.56 22.86 32.30
C ARG A 17 21.34 23.25 31.48
N LEU A 18 21.15 24.54 31.24
CA LEU A 18 20.08 25.06 30.39
C LEU A 18 20.22 24.57 28.94
N PHE A 19 21.43 24.57 28.38
CA PHE A 19 21.70 24.04 27.04
C PHE A 19 21.42 22.54 26.95
N ILE A 20 21.87 21.73 27.92
CA ILE A 20 21.61 20.28 27.95
C ILE A 20 20.12 19.99 28.07
N ALA A 21 19.39 20.71 28.93
CA ALA A 21 17.96 20.57 29.08
C ALA A 21 17.19 20.89 27.78
N LEU A 22 17.58 21.96 27.08
CA LEU A 22 16.98 22.35 25.79
C LEU A 22 17.19 21.29 24.70
N VAL A 23 18.40 20.73 24.61
CA VAL A 23 18.71 19.65 23.66
C VAL A 23 17.92 18.38 23.99
N ALA A 24 17.80 18.03 25.28
CA ALA A 24 17.02 16.87 25.71
C ALA A 24 15.52 17.02 25.41
N VAL A 25 14.96 18.21 25.62
CA VAL A 25 13.54 18.51 25.30
C VAL A 25 13.32 18.45 23.79
N ALA A 26 14.19 19.07 22.99
CA ALA A 26 14.10 19.02 21.53
C ALA A 26 14.16 17.58 20.98
N ALA A 27 15.08 16.77 21.50
CA ALA A 27 15.19 15.35 21.16
C ALA A 27 13.93 14.56 21.56
N ALA A 28 13.40 14.78 22.76
CA ALA A 28 12.17 14.13 23.21
C ALA A 28 10.94 14.50 22.35
N THR A 29 10.82 15.78 21.96
CA THR A 29 9.74 16.22 21.06
C THR A 29 9.86 15.65 19.64
N ALA A 30 11.08 15.53 19.11
CA ALA A 30 11.31 14.90 17.80
C ALA A 30 10.98 13.41 17.82
N ILE A 31 11.35 12.70 18.90
CA ILE A 31 11.01 11.29 19.11
C ILE A 31 9.49 11.10 19.23
N LEU A 32 8.79 11.98 19.95
CA LEU A 32 7.33 11.90 20.10
C LEU A 32 6.59 12.17 18.79
N LEU A 33 7.11 13.05 17.92
CA LEU A 33 6.59 13.27 16.57
C LEU A 33 6.83 12.08 15.63
N VAL A 34 7.99 11.42 15.74
CA VAL A 34 8.30 10.20 14.96
C VAL A 34 7.43 9.02 15.43
N LEU A 35 7.17 8.88 16.73
CA LEU A 35 6.31 7.84 17.30
C LEU A 35 4.81 8.11 17.15
N GLY A 36 4.41 9.38 16.97
CA GLY A 36 3.04 9.79 16.68
C GLY A 36 2.58 9.50 15.25
N SER A 37 3.49 9.05 14.38
CA SER A 37 3.17 8.54 13.05
C SER A 37 2.45 7.21 13.21
N SER A 38 1.13 7.25 13.39
CA SER A 38 0.30 6.06 13.37
C SER A 38 0.59 5.33 12.05
N VAL A 39 1.28 4.19 12.11
CA VAL A 39 1.34 3.26 10.98
C VAL A 39 -0.11 2.95 10.65
N ARG A 40 -0.64 3.56 9.58
CA ARG A 40 -2.04 3.44 9.24
C ARG A 40 -2.33 1.97 8.98
N ALA A 41 -3.24 1.42 9.78
CA ALA A 41 -3.45 -0.01 9.88
C ALA A 41 -3.92 -0.59 8.54
N GLY A 42 -3.26 -1.66 8.10
CA GLY A 42 -3.83 -2.61 7.14
C GLY A 42 -5.03 -3.36 7.73
N CYS A 43 -5.49 -4.39 7.04
CA CYS A 43 -6.67 -5.15 7.46
C CYS A 43 -6.39 -6.21 8.55
N GLY A 44 -5.20 -6.21 9.15
CA GLY A 44 -4.73 -7.24 10.10
C GLY A 44 -5.36 -7.18 11.50
N LEU A 45 -6.01 -6.07 11.88
CA LEU A 45 -6.68 -5.94 13.17
C LEU A 45 -8.20 -5.77 12.98
N PRO A 46 -9.04 -6.58 13.65
CA PRO A 46 -10.45 -6.26 13.83
C PRO A 46 -10.56 -4.94 14.60
N THR A 47 -11.24 -3.96 14.03
CA THR A 47 -11.50 -2.67 14.71
C THR A 47 -12.97 -2.34 14.54
N ASP A 48 -13.56 -1.67 15.53
CA ASP A 48 -14.92 -1.13 15.46
C ASP A 48 -15.03 0.08 14.50
N SER A 49 -13.92 0.43 13.84
CA SER A 49 -13.76 1.56 12.93
C SER A 49 -13.60 1.11 11.48
N ALA A 50 -14.01 1.99 10.56
CA ALA A 50 -13.93 1.95 9.09
C ALA A 50 -13.69 0.56 8.42
N PRO A 51 -14.62 0.09 7.55
CA PRO A 51 -14.46 -1.18 6.87
C PRO A 51 -13.15 -1.22 6.09
N CYS A 52 -12.45 -2.36 6.14
CA CYS A 52 -11.19 -2.52 5.44
C CYS A 52 -11.41 -2.98 4.00
N THR A 53 -10.77 -2.29 3.05
CA THR A 53 -10.84 -2.61 1.63
C THR A 53 -9.64 -3.44 1.20
N ARG A 54 -9.88 -4.68 0.78
CA ARG A 54 -8.87 -5.56 0.20
C ARG A 54 -8.96 -5.53 -1.33
N VAL A 55 -7.84 -5.26 -1.99
CA VAL A 55 -7.76 -5.18 -3.46
C VAL A 55 -6.74 -6.19 -3.99
N LEU A 56 -7.15 -7.07 -4.90
CA LEU A 56 -6.23 -7.95 -5.62
C LEU A 56 -5.96 -7.39 -7.01
N PHE A 57 -4.70 -7.23 -7.37
CA PHE A 57 -4.30 -6.85 -8.72
C PHE A 57 -3.88 -8.08 -9.52
N ILE A 58 -4.56 -8.36 -10.62
CA ILE A 58 -4.20 -9.42 -11.58
C ILE A 58 -3.69 -8.74 -12.85
N GLY A 59 -2.50 -9.10 -13.29
CA GLY A 59 -1.90 -8.48 -14.47
C GLY A 59 -0.46 -8.90 -14.73
N ASN A 60 0.31 -8.01 -15.33
CA ASN A 60 1.68 -8.29 -15.76
C ASN A 60 2.65 -7.23 -15.24
N SER A 61 3.73 -6.99 -15.98
CA SER A 61 4.75 -5.98 -15.67
C SER A 61 4.17 -4.58 -15.49
N TYR A 62 3.05 -4.24 -16.15
CA TYR A 62 2.39 -2.93 -15.94
C TYR A 62 1.74 -2.81 -14.56
N THR A 63 1.52 -3.94 -13.88
CA THR A 63 1.06 -4.00 -12.49
C THR A 63 2.22 -4.21 -11.52
N SER A 64 3.19 -5.08 -11.84
CA SER A 64 4.24 -5.49 -10.90
C SER A 64 5.40 -4.48 -10.82
N VAL A 65 5.74 -3.80 -11.91
CA VAL A 65 6.82 -2.81 -11.95
C VAL A 65 6.44 -1.60 -11.10
N ASN A 66 7.44 -1.01 -10.41
CA ASN A 66 7.25 0.04 -9.40
C ASN A 66 6.35 -0.36 -8.21
N ASP A 67 6.03 -1.64 -8.09
CA ASP A 67 5.16 -2.21 -7.05
C ASP A 67 3.85 -1.43 -6.85
N LEU A 68 3.14 -1.19 -7.96
CA LEU A 68 1.90 -0.42 -7.97
C LEU A 68 0.89 -0.83 -6.88
N PRO A 69 0.66 -2.12 -6.57
CA PRO A 69 -0.24 -2.51 -5.49
C PRO A 69 0.16 -1.94 -4.12
N SER A 70 1.45 -1.95 -3.80
CA SER A 70 1.97 -1.35 -2.56
C SER A 70 1.89 0.17 -2.58
N VAL A 71 2.23 0.81 -3.71
CA VAL A 71 2.09 2.26 -3.88
C VAL A 71 0.64 2.70 -3.69
N PHE A 72 -0.31 2.01 -4.32
CA PHE A 72 -1.74 2.21 -4.15
C PHE A 72 -2.15 2.10 -2.68
N ALA A 73 -1.76 1.01 -2.00
CA ALA A 73 -2.10 0.81 -0.60
C ALA A 73 -1.52 1.91 0.31
N ASN A 74 -0.29 2.35 0.05
CA ASN A 74 0.36 3.41 0.82
C ASN A 74 -0.31 4.78 0.60
N LEU A 75 -0.69 5.11 -0.62
CA LEU A 75 -1.43 6.34 -0.94
C LEU A 75 -2.83 6.32 -0.31
N ALA A 76 -3.55 5.19 -0.39
CA ALA A 76 -4.87 5.08 0.23
C ALA A 76 -4.78 5.22 1.76
N ARG A 77 -3.78 4.57 2.38
CA ARG A 77 -3.51 4.69 3.81
C ARG A 77 -3.14 6.11 4.20
N SER A 78 -2.35 6.83 3.42
CA SER A 78 -2.01 8.24 3.72
C SER A 78 -3.25 9.15 3.70
N GLY A 79 -4.26 8.81 2.88
CA GLY A 79 -5.59 9.41 2.87
C GLY A 79 -6.52 9.00 4.02
N GLY A 80 -6.07 8.14 4.94
CA GLY A 80 -6.88 7.67 6.08
C GLY A 80 -7.73 6.44 5.81
N HIS A 81 -7.55 5.76 4.67
CA HIS A 81 -8.27 4.53 4.37
C HIS A 81 -7.56 3.30 4.92
N ARG A 82 -8.33 2.32 5.40
CA ARG A 82 -7.83 0.99 5.74
C ARG A 82 -7.86 0.13 4.49
N VAL A 83 -6.68 -0.16 3.94
CA VAL A 83 -6.52 -0.88 2.68
C VAL A 83 -5.44 -1.94 2.81
N ASP A 84 -5.66 -3.11 2.21
CA ASP A 84 -4.62 -4.06 1.86
C ASP A 84 -4.65 -4.35 0.37
N ALA A 85 -3.48 -4.53 -0.23
CA ALA A 85 -3.34 -4.87 -1.64
C ALA A 85 -2.54 -6.16 -1.79
N GLY A 86 -3.03 -7.06 -2.63
CA GLY A 86 -2.31 -8.24 -3.09
C GLY A 86 -2.10 -8.20 -4.60
N LYS A 87 -1.26 -9.10 -5.12
CA LYS A 87 -1.04 -9.22 -6.56
C LYS A 87 -0.89 -10.66 -7.02
N ALA A 88 -1.38 -10.94 -8.22
CA ALA A 88 -1.12 -12.14 -8.99
C ALA A 88 -0.64 -11.69 -10.37
N THR A 89 0.68 -11.58 -10.52
CA THR A 89 1.32 -11.02 -11.72
C THR A 89 2.26 -11.99 -12.37
N ALA A 90 2.24 -12.06 -13.71
CA ALA A 90 3.23 -12.75 -14.50
C ALA A 90 3.68 -11.84 -15.66
N ASP A 91 4.99 -11.68 -15.85
CA ASP A 91 5.53 -10.75 -16.85
C ASP A 91 5.05 -11.13 -18.26
N GLY A 92 4.57 -10.15 -19.01
CA GLY A 92 4.00 -10.33 -20.35
C GLY A 92 2.63 -11.04 -20.42
N ALA A 93 2.06 -11.47 -19.29
CA ALA A 93 0.80 -12.22 -19.28
C ALA A 93 -0.40 -11.41 -19.80
N ARG A 94 -1.31 -12.10 -20.48
CA ARG A 94 -2.63 -11.65 -20.93
C ARG A 94 -3.69 -12.08 -19.93
N LEU A 95 -4.89 -11.50 -19.99
CA LEU A 95 -6.01 -12.01 -19.20
C LEU A 95 -6.34 -13.48 -19.54
N ALA A 96 -6.09 -13.92 -20.78
CA ALA A 96 -6.27 -15.32 -21.17
C ALA A 96 -5.36 -16.28 -20.39
N ASP A 97 -4.10 -15.87 -20.15
CA ASP A 97 -3.15 -16.68 -19.38
C ASP A 97 -3.63 -16.78 -17.92
N HIS A 98 -4.07 -15.67 -17.34
CA HIS A 98 -4.66 -15.61 -16.00
C HIS A 98 -5.95 -16.42 -15.86
N ALA A 99 -6.83 -16.42 -16.88
CA ALA A 99 -8.06 -17.19 -16.87
C ALA A 99 -7.81 -18.71 -16.83
N SER A 100 -6.67 -19.17 -17.34
CA SER A 100 -6.24 -20.58 -17.34
C SER A 100 -5.34 -20.96 -16.16
N SER A 101 -4.96 -19.99 -15.34
CA SER A 101 -3.93 -20.14 -14.30
C SER A 101 -4.53 -20.59 -12.95
N SER A 102 -4.09 -21.75 -12.47
CA SER A 102 -4.46 -22.25 -11.13
C SER A 102 -3.94 -21.35 -10.00
N SER A 103 -2.77 -20.72 -10.17
CA SER A 103 -2.25 -19.76 -9.20
C SER A 103 -3.09 -18.48 -9.14
N THR A 104 -3.60 -18.01 -10.28
CA THR A 104 -4.53 -16.87 -10.32
C THR A 104 -5.87 -17.24 -9.65
N ALA A 105 -6.39 -18.43 -9.92
CA ALA A 105 -7.60 -18.92 -9.26
C ALA A 105 -7.43 -18.98 -7.73
N ALA A 106 -6.30 -19.53 -7.25
CA ALA A 106 -5.97 -19.57 -5.83
C ALA A 106 -5.85 -18.17 -5.22
N ALA A 107 -5.25 -17.22 -5.95
CA ALA A 107 -5.12 -15.83 -5.48
C ALA A 107 -6.49 -15.16 -5.30
N ILE A 108 -7.42 -15.35 -6.24
CA ILE A 108 -8.81 -14.84 -6.16
C ILE A 108 -9.52 -15.36 -4.90
N THR A 109 -9.24 -16.58 -4.46
CA THR A 109 -9.89 -17.17 -3.27
C THR A 109 -9.07 -17.05 -1.98
N SER A 110 -7.86 -16.51 -2.03
CA SER A 110 -6.93 -16.50 -0.89
C SER A 110 -7.35 -15.56 0.26
N ALA A 111 -8.22 -14.59 -0.03
CA ALA A 111 -8.77 -13.67 0.95
C ALA A 111 -10.18 -13.23 0.51
N LYS A 112 -10.91 -12.59 1.43
CA LYS A 112 -12.16 -11.89 1.11
C LYS A 112 -11.84 -10.55 0.45
N TRP A 113 -11.54 -10.58 -0.84
CA TRP A 113 -11.30 -9.38 -1.64
C TRP A 113 -12.58 -8.56 -1.80
N ASN A 114 -12.48 -7.24 -1.72
CA ASN A 114 -13.57 -6.34 -2.06
C ASN A 114 -13.54 -6.03 -3.56
N VAL A 115 -12.35 -5.83 -4.11
CA VAL A 115 -12.13 -5.50 -5.52
C VAL A 115 -11.04 -6.41 -6.08
N VAL A 116 -11.25 -6.88 -7.31
CA VAL A 116 -10.18 -7.51 -8.11
C VAL A 116 -9.98 -6.68 -9.37
N VAL A 117 -8.79 -6.10 -9.50
CA VAL A 117 -8.37 -5.29 -10.64
C VAL A 117 -7.79 -6.22 -11.70
N LEU A 118 -8.29 -6.13 -12.92
CA LEU A 118 -7.91 -6.92 -14.08
C LEU A 118 -7.21 -6.03 -15.08
N GLN A 119 -5.91 -6.23 -15.25
CA GLN A 119 -5.09 -5.53 -16.22
C GLN A 119 -4.75 -6.44 -17.40
N GLU A 120 -5.05 -5.97 -18.61
CA GLU A 120 -4.79 -6.69 -19.87
C GLU A 120 -3.47 -6.29 -20.50
N GLN A 121 -2.92 -7.13 -21.38
CA GLN A 121 -1.65 -6.92 -22.04
C GLN A 121 -1.65 -5.75 -23.03
N SER A 122 -0.75 -4.78 -22.76
CA SER A 122 -0.33 -3.65 -23.59
C SER A 122 -1.34 -3.16 -24.63
N GLN A 123 -1.28 -3.69 -25.85
CA GLN A 123 -2.00 -3.17 -27.02
C GLN A 123 -3.33 -3.88 -27.29
N ILE A 124 -3.60 -5.00 -26.58
CA ILE A 124 -4.84 -5.77 -26.74
C ILE A 124 -6.08 -4.90 -26.46
N PRO A 125 -6.14 -4.07 -25.41
CA PRO A 125 -7.31 -3.23 -25.15
C PRO A 125 -7.54 -2.16 -26.22
N ALA A 126 -6.52 -1.76 -26.99
CA ALA A 126 -6.64 -0.69 -27.98
C ALA A 126 -7.22 -1.16 -29.32
N VAL A 127 -7.01 -2.43 -29.69
CA VAL A 127 -7.38 -2.98 -31.01
C VAL A 127 -8.67 -3.80 -30.91
N GLU A 128 -9.73 -3.38 -31.61
CA GLU A 128 -11.06 -4.03 -31.57
C GLU A 128 -10.99 -5.53 -31.85
N GLN A 129 -10.27 -5.94 -32.91
CA GLN A 129 -10.11 -7.35 -33.24
C GLN A 129 -9.48 -8.15 -32.10
N PHE A 130 -8.50 -7.58 -31.38
CA PHE A 130 -7.84 -8.25 -30.26
C PHE A 130 -8.74 -8.27 -29.02
N ARG A 131 -9.54 -7.22 -28.79
CA ARG A 131 -10.56 -7.24 -27.73
C ARG A 131 -11.56 -8.37 -27.93
N GLN A 132 -12.11 -8.49 -29.14
CA GLN A 132 -13.10 -9.52 -29.46
C GLN A 132 -12.53 -10.94 -29.38
N ALA A 133 -11.33 -11.15 -29.94
CA ALA A 133 -10.73 -12.48 -30.03
C ALA A 133 -10.03 -12.94 -28.74
N GLN A 134 -9.50 -12.02 -27.92
CA GLN A 134 -8.63 -12.36 -26.78
C GLN A 134 -9.18 -11.83 -25.46
N MET A 135 -9.36 -10.51 -25.34
CA MET A 135 -9.68 -9.88 -24.07
C MET A 135 -11.07 -10.28 -23.55
N TYR A 136 -12.12 -10.10 -24.36
CA TYR A 136 -13.50 -10.27 -23.88
C TYR A 136 -13.83 -11.70 -23.45
N PRO A 137 -13.41 -12.77 -24.15
CA PRO A 137 -13.58 -14.14 -23.66
C PRO A 137 -12.91 -14.36 -22.30
N ALA A 138 -11.65 -13.96 -22.15
CA ALA A 138 -10.88 -14.13 -20.92
C ALA A 138 -11.42 -13.27 -19.76
N ALA A 139 -11.75 -12.02 -20.06
CA ALA A 139 -12.35 -11.08 -19.12
C ALA A 139 -13.69 -11.59 -18.59
N ARG A 140 -14.55 -12.17 -19.44
CA ARG A 140 -15.81 -12.80 -18.99
C ARG A 140 -15.56 -13.95 -18.02
N ALA A 141 -14.59 -14.82 -18.31
CA ALA A 141 -14.22 -15.92 -17.43
C ALA A 141 -13.72 -15.42 -16.06
N LEU A 142 -12.77 -14.47 -16.06
CA LEU A 142 -12.24 -13.89 -14.83
C LEU A 142 -13.30 -13.12 -14.03
N VAL A 143 -14.15 -12.33 -14.70
CA VAL A 143 -15.27 -11.62 -14.07
C VAL A 143 -16.23 -12.59 -13.39
N ALA A 144 -16.53 -13.74 -14.01
CA ALA A 144 -17.36 -14.77 -13.40
C ALA A 144 -16.71 -15.32 -12.13
N SER A 145 -15.43 -15.70 -12.19
CA SER A 145 -14.68 -16.21 -11.02
C SER A 145 -14.59 -15.18 -9.89
N VAL A 146 -14.33 -13.91 -10.22
CA VAL A 146 -14.25 -12.80 -9.25
C VAL A 146 -15.59 -12.59 -8.55
N ARG A 147 -16.69 -12.56 -9.32
CA ARG A 147 -18.04 -12.42 -8.76
C ARG A 147 -18.44 -13.62 -7.91
N GLN A 148 -18.06 -14.83 -8.32
CA GLN A 148 -18.30 -16.06 -7.55
C GLN A 148 -17.57 -16.02 -6.20
N ALA A 149 -16.37 -15.41 -6.15
CA ALA A 149 -15.64 -15.17 -4.90
C ALA A 149 -16.21 -14.01 -4.06
N GLY A 150 -17.27 -13.33 -4.52
CA GLY A 150 -17.93 -12.24 -3.80
C GLY A 150 -17.25 -10.88 -3.94
N ALA A 151 -16.33 -10.72 -4.90
CA ALA A 151 -15.60 -9.48 -5.14
C ALA A 151 -16.14 -8.71 -6.35
N GLN A 152 -15.89 -7.39 -6.38
CA GLN A 152 -16.19 -6.54 -7.52
C GLN A 152 -15.04 -6.56 -8.54
N PRO A 153 -15.25 -6.95 -9.80
CA PRO A 153 -14.24 -6.81 -10.84
C PRO A 153 -14.10 -5.36 -11.28
N MET A 154 -12.87 -4.93 -11.57
CA MET A 154 -12.54 -3.62 -12.12
C MET A 154 -11.49 -3.78 -13.21
N PHE A 155 -11.64 -3.12 -14.35
CA PHE A 155 -10.61 -3.14 -15.39
C PHE A 155 -9.60 -2.01 -15.20
N PHE A 156 -8.33 -2.31 -15.49
CA PHE A 156 -7.25 -1.33 -15.64
C PHE A 156 -6.64 -1.51 -17.04
N LEU A 157 -6.97 -0.59 -17.96
CA LEU A 157 -6.67 -0.69 -19.40
C LEU A 157 -6.01 0.59 -19.89
#